data_AF-A0A370SJS3-F1
#
_entry.id   AF-A0A370SJS3-F1
#
_cell.length_a   1.000
_cell.length_b   1.000
_cell.length_c   1.000
_cell.angle_alpha   90.00
_cell.angle_beta   90.00
_cell.angle_gamma   90.00
#
_symmetry.space_group_name_H-M   'P 1'
#
loop_
_entity.id
_entity.type
_entity.pdbx_description
1 polymer ?
#
loop_
_entity_poly.entity_id
_entity_poly.type
_entity_poly.pdbx_seq_one_letter_code
_entity_poly.pdbx_strand_id
1 'polypeptide(L)'
;MHAQNTIIFIGMAFGLFLLGYYIRKLILRALDRSYEAGLKERNGLHSQRIAALNSDLITSTQLRNREAQQLAELRAQLQSIKATPFTSTDYRDLTEITQFLALALQTWKALKGTEASQARAEQLIKVSRAMAYRVFHVVETASNLNAQPLDTQLIEWLDKRGTFNAEPELSSISFPHEADTEGYPHLRDALREALELDLNRQAVEMGLWPAGDAA
;
A
#
# COMPACT_ATOMS: atom_id res chain seq x y z
N MET A 1 40.46 -71.34 64.61
CA MET A 1 39.30 -71.01 63.75
C MET A 1 39.11 -69.50 63.51
N HIS A 2 39.54 -68.59 64.39
CA HIS A 2 39.38 -67.14 64.19
C HIS A 2 40.27 -66.53 63.08
N ALA A 3 41.53 -66.98 62.92
CA ALA A 3 42.47 -66.40 61.96
C ALA A 3 42.16 -66.73 60.47
N GLN A 4 41.45 -67.82 60.21
CA GLN A 4 41.06 -68.21 58.84
C GLN A 4 39.84 -67.41 58.37
N ASN A 5 38.89 -67.15 59.26
CA ASN A 5 37.72 -66.34 58.96
C ASN A 5 38.11 -64.88 58.67
N THR A 6 39.09 -64.31 59.39
CA THR A 6 39.55 -62.93 59.14
C THR A 6 40.18 -62.75 57.76
N ILE A 7 40.93 -63.73 57.24
CA ILE A 7 41.54 -63.66 55.91
C ILE A 7 40.46 -63.67 54.80
N ILE A 8 39.43 -64.50 54.96
CA ILE A 8 38.31 -64.57 54.02
C ILE A 8 37.52 -63.26 54.02
N PHE A 9 37.27 -62.67 55.19
CA PHE A 9 36.61 -61.36 55.29
C PHE A 9 37.41 -60.23 54.63
N ILE A 10 38.73 -60.21 54.78
CA ILE A 10 39.59 -59.20 54.14
C ILE A 10 39.56 -59.36 52.61
N GLY A 11 39.65 -60.59 52.10
CA GLY A 11 39.56 -60.88 50.67
C GLY A 11 38.21 -60.47 50.07
N MET A 12 37.12 -60.74 50.80
CA MET A 12 35.76 -60.36 50.38
C MET A 12 35.56 -58.84 50.40
N ALA A 13 36.05 -58.15 51.43
CA ALA A 13 36.01 -56.69 51.51
C ALA A 13 36.80 -56.02 50.38
N PHE A 14 37.97 -56.58 50.04
CA PHE A 14 38.79 -56.08 48.93
C PHE A 14 38.11 -56.31 47.57
N GLY A 15 37.50 -57.48 47.37
CA GLY A 15 36.71 -57.79 46.18
C GLY A 15 35.52 -56.85 46.00
N LEU A 16 34.78 -56.55 47.07
CA LEU A 16 33.68 -55.58 47.06
C LEU A 16 34.16 -54.16 46.77
N PHE A 17 35.31 -53.76 47.31
CA PHE A 17 35.89 -52.43 47.06
C PHE A 17 36.30 -52.25 45.60
N LEU A 18 36.98 -53.24 45.01
CA LEU A 18 37.32 -53.24 43.59
C LEU A 18 36.07 -53.22 42.70
N LEU A 19 35.06 -54.04 43.04
CA LEU A 19 33.79 -54.06 42.30
C LEU A 19 33.12 -52.68 42.33
N GLY A 20 33.03 -52.04 43.50
CA GLY A 20 32.49 -50.69 43.65
C GLY A 20 33.25 -49.64 42.83
N TYR A 21 34.58 -49.74 42.79
CA TYR A 21 35.42 -48.87 41.97
C TYR A 21 35.17 -49.05 40.47
N TYR A 22 35.09 -50.29 39.99
CA TYR A 22 34.81 -50.58 38.58
C TYR A 22 33.41 -50.13 38.17
N ILE A 23 32.40 -50.36 39.01
CA ILE A 23 31.03 -49.90 38.77
C ILE A 23 31.00 -48.37 38.68
N ARG A 24 31.62 -47.66 39.63
CA ARG A 24 31.69 -46.18 39.59
C ARG A 24 32.36 -45.67 38.31
N LYS A 25 33.46 -46.30 37.89
CA LYS A 25 34.16 -45.94 36.65
C LYS A 25 33.31 -46.17 35.40
N LEU A 26 32.53 -47.26 35.37
CA LEU A 26 31.61 -47.56 34.27
C LEU A 26 30.45 -46.56 34.22
N ILE A 27 29.86 -46.22 35.37
CA ILE A 27 28.77 -45.25 35.47
C ILE A 27 29.22 -43.87 35.01
N LEU A 28 30.38 -43.38 35.49
CA LEU A 28 30.91 -42.07 35.08
C LEU A 28 31.18 -42.02 33.58
N ARG A 29 31.78 -43.07 33.02
CA ARG A 29 32.05 -43.13 31.57
C ARG A 29 30.79 -43.19 30.73
N ALA A 30 29.73 -43.84 31.22
CA ALA A 30 28.43 -43.85 30.57
C ALA A 30 27.75 -42.48 30.63
N LEU A 31 27.83 -41.81 31.79
CA LEU A 31 27.31 -40.46 31.99
C LEU A 31 28.00 -39.44 31.07
N ASP A 32 29.34 -39.43 31.02
CA ASP A 32 30.10 -38.51 30.17
C ASP A 32 29.71 -38.67 28.69
N ARG A 33 29.60 -39.92 28.19
CA ARG A 33 29.15 -40.18 26.82
C ARG A 33 27.72 -39.71 26.57
N SER A 34 26.81 -39.96 27.51
CA SER A 34 25.42 -39.53 27.37
C SER A 34 25.27 -38.01 27.41
N TYR A 35 26.08 -37.35 28.22
CA TYR A 35 26.11 -35.90 28.35
C TYR A 35 26.66 -35.24 27.09
N GLU A 36 27.79 -35.72 26.56
CA GLU A 36 28.36 -35.24 25.29
C GLU A 36 27.42 -35.48 24.10
N ALA A 37 26.76 -36.65 24.05
CA ALA A 37 25.77 -36.95 23.02
C ALA A 37 24.58 -35.98 23.09
N GLY A 38 24.04 -35.75 24.29
CA GLY A 38 22.93 -34.80 24.50
C GLY A 38 23.30 -33.35 24.19
N LEU A 39 24.54 -32.93 24.51
CA LEU A 39 25.03 -31.59 24.17
C LEU A 39 25.20 -31.41 22.66
N LYS A 40 25.72 -32.43 21.97
CA LYS A 40 25.90 -32.42 20.52
C LYS A 40 24.56 -32.42 19.79
N GLU A 41 23.59 -33.21 20.24
CA GLU A 41 22.24 -33.24 19.69
C GLU A 41 21.53 -31.89 19.90
N ARG A 42 21.57 -31.35 21.12
CA ARG A 42 21.00 -30.03 21.43
C ARG A 42 21.64 -28.93 20.60
N ASN A 43 22.96 -28.92 20.47
CA ASN A 43 23.67 -27.92 19.66
C ASN A 43 23.38 -28.08 18.16
N GLY A 44 23.24 -29.32 17.68
CA GLY A 44 22.81 -29.62 16.31
C GLY A 44 21.41 -29.08 16.02
N LEU A 45 20.45 -29.34 16.91
CA LEU A 45 19.09 -28.83 16.81
C LEU A 45 19.03 -27.30 16.85
N HIS A 46 19.77 -26.66 17.76
CA HIS A 46 19.85 -25.20 17.81
C HIS A 46 20.48 -24.61 16.56
N SER A 47 21.55 -25.22 16.04
CA SER A 47 22.19 -24.80 14.79
C SER A 47 21.24 -24.91 13.59
N GLN A 48 20.50 -26.01 13.48
CA GLN A 48 19.49 -26.19 12.44
C GLN A 48 18.37 -25.15 12.56
N ARG A 49 17.90 -24.86 13.77
CA ARG A 49 16.87 -23.83 14.01
C ARG A 49 17.36 -22.44 13.64
N ILE A 50 18.60 -22.09 13.98
CA ILE A 50 19.22 -20.81 13.60
C ILE A 50 19.37 -20.73 12.09
N ALA A 51 19.79 -21.80 11.42
CA ALA A 51 19.91 -21.85 9.97
C ALA A 51 18.55 -21.64 9.27
N ALA A 52 17.49 -22.30 9.76
CA ALA A 52 16.13 -22.12 9.25
C ALA A 52 15.61 -20.68 9.46
N LEU A 53 15.83 -20.11 10.65
CA LEU A 53 15.45 -18.73 10.95
C LEU A 53 16.20 -17.73 10.06
N ASN A 54 17.49 -17.98 9.81
CA ASN A 54 18.27 -17.14 8.90
C ASN A 54 17.77 -17.23 7.46
N SER A 55 17.39 -18.43 6.97
CA SER A 55 16.78 -18.55 5.64
C SER A 55 15.44 -17.81 5.56
N ASP A 56 14.62 -17.88 6.60
CA ASP A 56 13.34 -17.18 6.65
C ASP A 56 13.52 -15.65 6.70
N LEU A 57 14.55 -15.17 7.40
CA LEU A 57 14.89 -13.75 7.44
C LEU A 57 15.33 -13.27 6.05
N ILE A 58 16.15 -14.05 5.34
CA ILE A 58 16.58 -13.74 3.98
C ILE A 58 15.39 -13.70 3.01
N THR A 59 14.48 -14.67 3.08
CA THR A 59 13.29 -14.67 2.20
C THR A 59 12.36 -13.49 2.50
N SER A 60 12.14 -13.18 3.79
CA SER A 60 11.33 -12.03 4.20
C SER A 60 11.93 -10.70 3.74
N THR A 61 13.25 -10.52 3.88
CA THR A 61 13.94 -9.30 3.42
C THR A 61 13.91 -9.17 1.91
N GLN A 62 14.04 -10.28 1.16
CA GLN A 62 13.90 -10.26 -0.30
C GLN A 62 12.50 -9.86 -0.73
N LEU A 63 11.45 -10.37 -0.08
CA LEU A 63 10.06 -10.00 -0.37
C LEU A 63 9.82 -8.52 -0.10
N ARG A 64 10.24 -8.01 1.07
CA ARG A 64 10.13 -6.58 1.39
C ARG A 64 10.88 -5.69 0.41
N ASN A 65 12.06 -6.11 -0.04
CA ASN A 65 12.82 -5.34 -1.04
C ASN A 65 12.11 -5.32 -2.39
N ARG A 66 11.49 -6.43 -2.82
CA ARG A 66 10.68 -6.46 -4.06
C ARG A 66 9.46 -5.56 -3.96
N GLU A 67 8.73 -5.62 -2.85
CA GLU A 67 7.57 -4.74 -2.60
C GLU A 67 7.99 -3.26 -2.56
N ALA A 68 9.11 -2.95 -1.91
CA ALA A 68 9.65 -1.59 -1.89
C ALA A 68 10.05 -1.09 -3.29
N GLN A 69 10.65 -1.95 -4.11
CA GLN A 69 10.96 -1.64 -5.51
C GLN A 69 9.69 -1.41 -6.33
N GLN A 70 8.68 -2.27 -6.20
CA GLN A 70 7.39 -2.11 -6.87
C GLN A 70 6.69 -0.81 -6.48
N LEU A 71 6.70 -0.46 -5.20
CA LEU A 71 6.14 0.82 -4.72
C LEU A 71 6.94 2.03 -5.23
N ALA A 72 8.26 1.93 -5.31
CA ALA A 72 9.10 2.98 -5.87
C ALA A 72 8.85 3.17 -7.37
N GLU A 73 8.69 2.08 -8.12
CA GLU A 73 8.36 2.10 -9.54
C GLU A 73 6.97 2.69 -9.78
N LEU A 74 5.98 2.28 -8.98
CA LEU A 74 4.63 2.84 -9.06
C LEU A 74 4.62 4.34 -8.72
N ARG A 75 5.40 4.77 -7.72
CA ARG A 75 5.58 6.21 -7.41
C ARG A 75 6.25 6.97 -8.53
N ALA A 76 7.27 6.40 -9.17
CA ALA A 76 7.94 7.01 -10.32
C ALA A 76 6.99 7.14 -11.52
N GLN A 77 6.14 6.13 -11.76
CA GLN A 77 5.08 6.19 -12.77
C GLN A 77 4.03 7.26 -12.43
N LEU A 78 3.59 7.34 -11.17
CA LEU A 78 2.67 8.40 -10.74
C LEU A 78 3.29 9.80 -10.86
N GLN A 79 4.58 9.95 -10.57
CA GLN A 79 5.28 11.23 -10.74
C GLN A 79 5.48 11.61 -12.20
N SER A 80 5.77 10.66 -13.09
CA SER A 80 5.87 10.92 -14.53
C SER A 80 4.51 11.29 -15.14
N ILE A 81 3.41 10.74 -14.60
CA ILE A 81 2.04 11.11 -14.98
C ILE A 81 1.62 12.47 -14.37
N LYS A 82 2.10 12.80 -13.16
CA LYS A 82 1.82 14.07 -12.48
C LYS A 82 2.51 15.27 -13.12
N ALA A 83 3.59 15.05 -13.87
CA ALA A 83 4.09 16.06 -14.79
C ALA A 83 3.05 16.18 -15.92
N THR A 84 2.08 17.08 -15.79
CA THR A 84 1.09 17.40 -16.82
C THR A 84 1.80 18.13 -17.97
N PRO A 85 2.15 17.47 -19.10
CA PRO A 85 2.74 18.20 -20.24
C PRO A 85 1.70 19.08 -20.93
N PHE A 86 0.41 18.84 -20.68
CA PHE A 86 -0.69 19.59 -21.27
C PHE A 86 -1.70 19.98 -20.19
N THR A 87 -2.25 21.16 -20.34
CA THR A 87 -3.20 21.81 -19.45
C THR A 87 -4.57 21.91 -20.11
N SER A 88 -5.64 22.15 -19.33
CA SER A 88 -6.97 22.35 -19.91
C SER A 88 -7.03 23.60 -20.82
N THR A 89 -6.10 24.55 -20.62
CA THR A 89 -5.90 25.72 -21.49
C THR A 89 -5.40 25.31 -22.87
N ASP A 90 -4.47 24.36 -22.97
CA ASP A 90 -3.96 23.89 -24.27
C ASP A 90 -5.05 23.21 -25.11
N TYR A 91 -5.98 22.50 -24.45
CA TYR A 91 -7.16 21.93 -25.12
C TYR A 91 -8.10 23.02 -25.67
N ARG A 92 -8.34 24.07 -24.88
CA ARG A 92 -9.19 25.20 -25.30
C ARG A 92 -8.57 25.91 -26.50
N ASP A 93 -7.28 26.21 -26.44
CA ASP A 93 -6.55 26.88 -27.53
C ASP A 93 -6.57 26.06 -28.81
N LEU A 94 -6.35 24.74 -28.74
CA LEU A 94 -6.45 23.83 -29.90
C LEU A 94 -7.87 23.81 -30.49
N THR A 95 -8.89 23.88 -29.64
CA THR A 95 -10.29 23.91 -30.08
C THR A 95 -10.63 25.24 -30.76
N GLU A 96 -10.17 26.36 -30.22
CA GLU A 96 -10.33 27.68 -30.84
C GLU A 96 -9.61 27.75 -32.20
N ILE A 97 -8.38 27.25 -32.29
CA ILE A 97 -7.64 27.16 -33.56
C ILE A 97 -8.42 26.32 -34.59
N THR A 98 -9.01 25.19 -34.20
CA THR A 98 -9.84 24.40 -35.12
C THR A 98 -11.07 25.17 -35.62
N GLN A 99 -11.69 25.99 -34.77
CA GLN A 99 -12.84 26.81 -35.14
C GLN A 99 -12.42 27.93 -36.11
N PHE A 100 -11.32 28.61 -35.85
CA PHE A 100 -10.77 29.63 -36.76
C PHE A 100 -10.39 29.05 -38.12
N LEU A 101 -9.76 27.87 -38.15
CA LEU A 101 -9.43 27.20 -39.40
C LEU A 101 -10.68 26.77 -40.17
N ALA A 102 -11.74 26.33 -39.47
CA ALA A 102 -13.01 25.98 -40.10
C ALA A 102 -13.72 27.22 -40.70
N LEU A 103 -13.67 28.36 -40.01
CA LEU A 103 -14.17 29.64 -40.53
C LEU A 103 -13.35 30.11 -41.74
N ALA A 104 -12.02 30.07 -41.66
CA ALA A 104 -11.14 30.40 -42.77
C ALA A 104 -11.42 29.53 -44.01
N LEU A 105 -11.65 28.23 -43.80
CA LEU A 105 -12.04 27.31 -44.87
C LEU A 105 -13.38 27.68 -45.51
N GLN A 106 -14.39 28.09 -44.73
CA GLN A 106 -15.65 28.59 -45.29
C GLN A 106 -15.44 29.85 -46.15
N THR A 107 -14.57 30.77 -45.72
CA THR A 107 -14.26 31.98 -46.51
C THR A 107 -13.49 31.65 -47.79
N TRP A 108 -12.54 30.71 -47.75
CA TRP A 108 -11.77 30.30 -48.93
C TRP A 108 -12.56 29.45 -49.92
N LYS A 109 -13.61 28.74 -49.48
CA LYS A 109 -14.57 28.08 -50.38
C LYS A 109 -15.40 29.07 -51.19
N ALA A 110 -15.63 30.28 -50.68
CA ALA A 110 -16.36 31.32 -51.38
C ALA A 110 -15.53 32.04 -52.46
N LEU A 111 -14.20 31.92 -52.40
CA LEU A 111 -13.27 32.55 -53.34
C LEU A 111 -12.83 31.53 -54.42
N LYS A 112 -12.86 31.93 -55.69
CA LYS A 112 -12.32 31.11 -56.79
C LYS A 112 -10.80 31.23 -56.86
N GLY A 113 -10.08 30.11 -56.96
CA GLY A 113 -8.61 30.06 -57.07
C GLY A 113 -7.85 29.69 -55.78
N THR A 114 -8.56 29.44 -54.68
CA THR A 114 -8.00 29.12 -53.35
C THR A 114 -7.99 27.62 -53.01
N GLU A 115 -7.97 26.74 -54.02
CA GLU A 115 -8.05 25.27 -53.84
C GLU A 115 -6.87 24.71 -53.04
N ALA A 116 -5.65 25.23 -53.25
CA ALA A 116 -4.46 24.80 -52.52
C ALA A 116 -4.49 25.22 -51.03
N SER A 117 -5.02 26.41 -50.72
CA SER A 117 -5.23 26.87 -49.34
C SER A 117 -6.36 26.11 -48.66
N GLN A 118 -7.42 25.74 -49.39
CA GLN A 118 -8.51 24.92 -48.86
C GLN A 118 -8.02 23.52 -48.46
N ALA A 119 -7.26 22.84 -49.33
CA ALA A 119 -6.72 21.51 -49.04
C ALA A 119 -5.79 21.53 -47.81
N ARG A 120 -4.95 22.56 -47.67
CA ARG A 120 -4.09 22.74 -46.48
C ARG A 120 -4.90 23.00 -45.21
N ALA A 121 -5.96 23.80 -45.30
CA ALA A 121 -6.85 24.07 -44.17
C ALA A 121 -7.57 22.80 -43.70
N GLU A 122 -8.10 21.99 -44.63
CA GLU A 122 -8.74 20.70 -44.31
C GLU A 122 -7.79 19.75 -43.60
N GLN A 123 -6.53 19.69 -44.04
CA GLN A 123 -5.51 18.85 -43.42
C GLN A 123 -5.14 19.34 -42.01
N LEU A 124 -4.97 20.66 -41.83
CA LEU A 124 -4.69 21.26 -40.53
C LEU A 124 -5.84 21.08 -39.54
N ILE A 125 -7.11 21.18 -39.98
CA ILE A 125 -8.29 20.91 -39.15
C ILE A 125 -8.30 19.46 -38.66
N LYS A 126 -7.99 18.49 -39.53
CA LYS A 126 -7.93 17.08 -39.15
C LYS A 126 -6.85 16.81 -38.09
N VAL A 127 -5.66 17.37 -38.30
CA VAL A 127 -4.53 17.21 -37.36
C VAL A 127 -4.81 17.87 -36.02
N SER A 128 -5.28 19.12 -36.02
CA SER A 128 -5.58 19.87 -34.79
C SER A 128 -6.73 19.23 -34.01
N ARG A 129 -7.79 18.74 -34.66
CA ARG A 129 -8.86 17.98 -34.00
C ARG A 129 -8.33 16.69 -33.37
N ALA A 130 -7.51 15.92 -34.09
CA ALA A 130 -6.92 14.69 -33.54
C ALA A 130 -6.01 14.97 -32.33
N MET A 131 -5.27 16.08 -32.38
CA MET A 131 -4.42 16.53 -31.27
C MET A 131 -5.25 17.00 -30.07
N ALA A 132 -6.32 17.76 -30.29
CA ALA A 132 -7.25 18.18 -29.24
C ALA A 132 -7.86 16.98 -28.50
N TYR A 133 -8.30 15.94 -29.22
CA TYR A 133 -8.81 14.71 -28.59
C TYR A 133 -7.75 13.99 -27.74
N ARG A 134 -6.50 13.92 -28.20
CA ARG A 134 -5.42 13.30 -27.42
C ARG A 134 -5.10 14.11 -26.17
N VAL A 135 -5.02 15.43 -26.29
CA VAL A 135 -4.78 16.34 -25.16
C VAL A 135 -5.92 16.22 -24.15
N PHE A 136 -7.18 16.20 -24.61
CA PHE A 136 -8.34 15.98 -23.73
C PHE A 136 -8.22 14.69 -22.93
N HIS A 137 -7.95 13.55 -23.58
CA HIS A 137 -7.81 12.28 -22.87
C HIS A 137 -6.64 12.28 -21.89
N VAL A 138 -5.51 12.90 -22.22
CA VAL A 138 -4.36 13.00 -21.31
C VAL A 138 -4.68 13.88 -20.11
N VAL A 139 -5.36 15.01 -20.31
CA VAL A 139 -5.79 15.91 -19.23
C VAL A 139 -6.86 15.25 -18.35
N GLU A 140 -7.82 14.54 -18.94
CA GLU A 140 -8.90 13.84 -18.22
C GLU A 140 -8.33 12.68 -17.39
N THR A 141 -7.47 11.85 -17.98
CA THR A 141 -6.79 10.77 -17.25
C THR A 141 -5.86 11.30 -16.16
N ALA A 142 -5.10 12.36 -16.43
CA ALA A 142 -4.28 13.01 -15.40
C ALA A 142 -5.15 13.63 -14.30
N SER A 143 -6.29 14.23 -14.63
CA SER A 143 -7.24 14.78 -13.65
C SER A 143 -7.84 13.67 -12.79
N ASN A 144 -8.24 12.55 -13.38
CA ASN A 144 -8.79 11.41 -12.65
C ASN A 144 -7.73 10.71 -11.78
N LEU A 145 -6.47 10.71 -12.20
CA LEU A 145 -5.35 10.14 -11.44
C LEU A 145 -4.82 11.10 -10.35
N ASN A 146 -4.97 12.41 -10.55
CA ASN A 146 -4.57 13.45 -9.59
C ASN A 146 -5.70 13.88 -8.65
N ALA A 147 -6.95 13.56 -8.98
CA ALA A 147 -8.06 13.68 -8.04
C ALA A 147 -7.71 12.85 -6.81
N GLN A 148 -7.62 13.51 -5.65
CA GLN A 148 -7.41 12.80 -4.38
C GLN A 148 -8.43 11.66 -4.31
N PRO A 149 -8.02 10.42 -3.99
CA PRO A 149 -8.96 9.33 -3.87
C PRO A 149 -10.07 9.79 -2.91
N LEU A 150 -11.32 9.57 -3.29
CA LEU A 150 -12.48 9.98 -2.48
C LEU A 150 -12.31 9.56 -1.01
N ASP A 151 -11.72 8.39 -0.77
CA ASP A 151 -11.48 7.89 0.58
C ASP A 151 -10.47 8.74 1.36
N THR A 152 -9.45 9.32 0.72
CA THR A 152 -8.54 10.30 1.34
C THR A 152 -9.27 11.60 1.68
N GLN A 153 -10.12 12.09 0.77
CA GLN A 153 -10.90 13.32 1.03
C GLN A 153 -11.89 13.12 2.18
N LEU A 154 -12.56 11.96 2.22
CA LEU A 154 -13.48 11.61 3.30
C LEU A 154 -12.77 11.48 4.64
N ILE A 155 -11.58 10.86 4.68
CA ILE A 155 -10.77 10.75 5.90
C ILE A 155 -10.30 12.14 6.37
N GLU A 156 -9.77 12.98 5.48
CA GLU A 156 -9.33 14.34 5.83
C GLU A 156 -10.51 15.22 6.29
N TRP A 157 -11.67 15.06 5.68
CA TRP A 157 -12.88 15.77 6.08
C TRP A 157 -13.37 15.32 7.45
N LEU A 158 -13.39 14.00 7.71
CA LEU A 158 -13.73 13.44 9.02
C LEU A 158 -12.74 13.89 10.11
N ASP A 159 -11.46 14.02 9.80
CA ASP A 159 -10.47 14.52 10.77
C ASP A 159 -10.72 16.00 11.14
N LYS A 160 -11.21 16.81 10.18
CA LYS A 160 -11.51 18.23 10.40
C LYS A 160 -12.87 18.50 11.04
N ARG A 161 -13.89 17.74 10.66
CA ARG A 161 -15.31 18.00 11.00
C ARG A 161 -15.90 16.95 11.94
N GLY A 162 -15.29 15.77 12.02
CA GLY A 162 -15.76 14.68 12.84
C GLY A 162 -15.31 14.83 14.30
N THR A 163 -16.19 14.46 15.22
CA THR A 163 -15.84 14.30 16.63
C THR A 163 -15.74 12.82 16.96
N PHE A 164 -14.58 12.39 17.46
CA PHE A 164 -14.33 11.03 17.89
C PHE A 164 -14.53 10.91 19.41
N ASN A 165 -15.53 10.14 19.81
CA ASN A 165 -15.76 9.79 21.21
C ASN A 165 -15.38 8.33 21.41
N ALA A 166 -14.35 8.10 22.23
CA ALA A 166 -13.91 6.76 22.63
C ALA A 166 -14.49 6.43 24.01
N GLU A 167 -15.46 5.53 24.05
CA GLU A 167 -15.91 4.88 25.28
C GLU A 167 -15.22 3.51 25.41
N PRO A 168 -15.07 2.97 26.64
CA PRO A 168 -14.32 1.73 26.88
C PRO A 168 -14.85 0.51 26.12
N GLU A 169 -16.10 0.54 25.63
CA GLU A 169 -16.75 -0.57 24.92
C GLU A 169 -17.13 -0.23 23.47
N LEU A 170 -17.23 1.06 23.11
CA LEU A 170 -17.68 1.52 21.80
C LEU A 170 -16.95 2.80 21.38
N SER A 171 -16.64 2.89 20.09
CA SER A 171 -16.12 4.12 19.47
C SER A 171 -17.16 4.68 18.52
N SER A 172 -17.56 5.94 18.72
CA SER A 172 -18.50 6.63 17.84
C SER A 172 -17.86 7.83 17.16
N ILE A 173 -18.08 7.96 15.84
CA ILE A 173 -17.70 9.14 15.05
C ILE A 173 -18.99 9.86 14.68
N SER A 174 -19.10 11.13 15.08
CA SER A 174 -20.23 11.99 14.71
C SER A 174 -19.76 13.06 13.74
N PHE A 175 -20.56 13.37 12.73
CA PHE A 175 -20.29 14.39 11.72
C PHE A 175 -21.59 15.13 11.36
N PRO A 176 -21.51 16.41 10.96
CA PRO A 176 -22.69 17.17 10.57
C PRO A 176 -23.29 16.58 9.28
N HIS A 177 -24.47 15.98 9.37
CA HIS A 177 -25.19 15.41 8.25
C HIS A 177 -26.70 15.60 8.44
N GLU A 178 -27.32 16.37 7.55
CA GLU A 178 -28.78 16.42 7.40
C GLU A 178 -29.12 15.45 6.28
N ALA A 179 -29.48 14.22 6.65
CA ALA A 179 -29.75 13.18 5.66
C ALA A 179 -31.04 13.50 4.90
N ASP A 180 -30.96 13.65 3.58
CA ASP A 180 -32.14 13.74 2.72
C ASP A 180 -32.78 12.36 2.48
N THR A 181 -32.08 11.28 2.81
CA THR A 181 -32.53 9.89 2.61
C THR A 181 -32.65 9.09 3.90
N GLU A 182 -33.78 8.37 4.05
CA GLU A 182 -34.04 7.46 5.17
C GLU A 182 -33.20 6.17 5.04
N GLY A 183 -31.94 6.26 5.46
CA GLY A 183 -31.06 5.11 5.66
C GLY A 183 -30.14 4.81 4.48
N TYR A 184 -28.85 4.80 4.77
CA TYR A 184 -27.81 4.45 3.79
C TYR A 184 -27.45 2.97 3.89
N PRO A 185 -27.27 2.26 2.77
CA PRO A 185 -26.79 0.88 2.77
C PRO A 185 -25.33 0.78 3.24
N HIS A 186 -24.52 1.83 3.03
CA HIS A 186 -23.14 1.89 3.47
C HIS A 186 -22.81 3.25 4.11
N LEU A 187 -22.00 3.22 5.17
CA LEU A 187 -21.49 4.43 5.83
C LEU A 187 -20.75 5.36 4.87
N ARG A 188 -20.09 4.78 3.85
CA ARG A 188 -19.38 5.55 2.81
C ARG A 188 -20.31 6.47 2.02
N ASP A 189 -21.55 6.04 1.79
CA ASP A 189 -22.52 6.84 1.02
C ASP A 189 -23.05 7.99 1.88
N ALA A 190 -23.31 7.74 3.17
CA ALA A 190 -23.65 8.80 4.12
C ALA A 190 -22.53 9.85 4.26
N LEU A 191 -21.27 9.41 4.33
CA LEU A 191 -20.11 10.30 4.41
C LEU A 191 -19.88 11.09 3.11
N ARG A 192 -20.13 10.47 1.95
CA ARG A 192 -20.05 11.15 0.65
C ARG A 192 -21.05 12.28 0.58
N GLU A 193 -22.31 12.02 0.93
CA GLU A 193 -23.36 13.03 0.91
C GLU A 193 -23.06 14.17 1.90
N ALA A 194 -22.63 13.84 3.12
CA ALA A 194 -22.24 14.83 4.12
C ALA A 194 -21.08 15.72 3.66
N LEU A 195 -20.08 15.15 2.98
CA LEU A 195 -18.97 15.90 2.38
C LEU A 195 -19.47 16.85 1.30
N GLU A 196 -20.33 16.37 0.40
CA GLU A 196 -20.90 17.18 -0.68
C GLU A 196 -21.74 18.35 -0.13
N LEU A 197 -22.54 18.11 0.91
CA LEU A 197 -23.32 19.15 1.59
C LEU A 197 -22.43 20.18 2.30
N ASP A 198 -21.34 19.77 2.96
CA ASP A 198 -20.40 20.69 3.60
C ASP A 198 -19.62 21.53 2.57
N LEU A 199 -19.22 20.94 1.44
CA LEU A 199 -18.61 21.68 0.32
C LEU A 199 -19.57 22.70 -0.26
N ASN A 200 -20.85 22.35 -0.42
CA ASN A 200 -21.88 23.28 -0.89
C ASN A 200 -22.12 24.42 0.10
N ARG A 201 -22.19 24.14 1.42
CA ARG A 201 -22.30 25.17 2.46
C ARG A 201 -21.12 26.14 2.43
N GLN A 202 -19.90 25.62 2.32
CA GLN A 202 -18.67 26.42 2.22
C GLN A 202 -18.64 27.28 0.95
N ALA A 203 -19.13 26.77 -0.18
CA ALA A 203 -19.22 27.52 -1.43
C ALA A 203 -20.22 28.69 -1.34
N VAL A 204 -21.33 28.50 -0.62
CA VAL A 204 -22.32 29.54 -0.32
C VAL A 204 -21.76 30.59 0.65
N GLU A 205 -21.08 30.16 1.72
CA GLU A 205 -20.43 31.06 2.69
C GLU A 205 -19.31 31.90 2.07
N MET A 206 -18.57 31.34 1.09
CA MET A 206 -17.54 32.05 0.32
C MET A 206 -18.11 32.90 -0.83
N GLY A 207 -19.43 32.95 -1.02
CA GLY A 207 -20.09 33.83 -1.99
C GLY A 207 -19.88 33.44 -3.46
N LEU A 208 -19.55 32.17 -3.74
CA LEU A 208 -19.24 31.71 -5.10
C LEU A 208 -20.50 31.32 -5.91
N TRP A 209 -21.64 31.09 -5.25
CA TRP A 209 -22.94 30.76 -5.86
C TRP A 209 -24.05 31.65 -5.26
N PRO A 210 -25.00 32.18 -6.06
CA PRO A 210 -26.13 32.92 -5.51
C PRO A 210 -27.02 31.96 -4.71
N ALA A 211 -27.42 32.38 -3.51
CA ALA A 211 -28.42 31.72 -2.71
C ALA A 211 -29.72 31.58 -3.53
N GLY A 212 -29.91 30.39 -4.11
CA GLY A 212 -31.09 30.05 -4.91
C GLY A 212 -32.20 29.49 -4.03
N ASP A 213 -33.14 30.38 -3.74
CA ASP A 213 -34.56 30.16 -3.45
C ASP A 213 -34.96 29.31 -2.24
N ALA A 214 -35.25 30.03 -1.15
CA ALA A 214 -36.28 29.66 -0.21
C ALA A 214 -37.63 29.53 -0.92
N ALA A 215 -38.24 28.35 -0.82
CA ALA A 215 -39.68 28.14 -0.95
C ALA A 215 -40.13 27.13 0.11
#